data_AF-A0A6N4GZW2-F1
#
_entry.id   AF-A0A6N4GZW2-F1
#
_cell.length_a   1.000
_cell.length_b   1.000
_cell.length_c   1.000
_cell.angle_alpha   90.00
_cell.angle_beta   90.00
_cell.angle_gamma   90.00
#
_symmetry.space_group_name_H-M   'P 1'
#
loop_
_entity.id
_entity.type
_entity.pdbx_description
1 polymer ?
#
loop_
_entity_poly.entity_id
_entity_poly.type
_entity_poly.pdbx_seq_one_letter_code
_entity_poly.pdbx_strand_id
1 'polypeptide(L)'
;MANHKSSKKRIRQTAAKRAHNRLYHKTARNAVKALRNTSEKSAAEALLPKVTTMLDKLAKHNIVHKNKAANLKSALQLHVNAL
;
A
#
# COMPACT_ATOMS: atom_id res chain seq x y z
N MET A 1 -7.93 -29.46 -12.42
CA MET A 1 -7.84 -29.70 -10.95
C MET A 1 -6.39 -29.87 -10.55
N ALA A 2 -6.00 -29.44 -9.33
CA ALA A 2 -4.66 -29.72 -8.81
C ALA A 2 -4.60 -31.17 -8.33
N ASN A 3 -3.91 -32.04 -9.08
CA ASN A 3 -3.90 -33.48 -8.81
C ASN A 3 -2.82 -33.87 -7.79
N HIS A 4 -1.67 -33.19 -7.78
CA HIS A 4 -0.60 -33.43 -6.81
C HIS A 4 -0.85 -32.76 -5.45
N LYS A 5 -0.41 -33.43 -4.36
CA LYS A 5 -0.51 -32.93 -2.98
C LYS A 5 0.17 -31.56 -2.80
N SER A 6 1.32 -31.37 -3.43
CA SER A 6 2.06 -30.10 -3.44
C SER A 6 1.25 -28.96 -4.07
N SER A 7 0.60 -29.22 -5.21
CA SER A 7 -0.25 -28.25 -5.89
C SER A 7 -1.47 -27.86 -5.06
N LYS A 8 -2.16 -28.83 -4.44
CA LYS A 8 -3.27 -28.54 -3.50
C LYS A 8 -2.82 -27.70 -2.30
N LYS A 9 -1.61 -27.95 -1.77
CA LYS A 9 -1.01 -27.13 -0.70
C LYS A 9 -0.71 -25.71 -1.17
N ARG A 10 -0.16 -25.53 -2.37
CA ARG A 10 0.13 -24.21 -2.95
C ARG A 10 -1.14 -23.37 -3.12
N ILE A 11 -2.25 -23.95 -3.58
CA ILE A 11 -3.53 -23.24 -3.72
C ILE A 11 -3.99 -22.66 -2.37
N ARG A 12 -3.98 -23.47 -1.30
CA ARG A 12 -4.35 -23.02 0.05
C ARG A 12 -3.47 -21.87 0.54
N GLN A 13 -2.15 -22.00 0.36
CA GLN A 13 -1.19 -20.96 0.76
C GLN A 13 -1.39 -19.65 -0.01
N THR A 14 -1.59 -19.74 -1.33
CA THR A 14 -1.80 -18.56 -2.18
C THR A 14 -3.10 -17.84 -1.83
N ALA A 15 -4.18 -18.56 -1.52
CA ALA A 15 -5.44 -17.95 -1.11
C ALA A 15 -5.28 -17.10 0.16
N ALA A 16 -4.62 -17.63 1.19
CA ALA A 16 -4.34 -16.91 2.43
C ALA A 16 -3.46 -15.68 2.21
N LYS A 17 -2.34 -15.84 1.47
CA LYS A 17 -1.44 -14.72 1.13
C LYS A 17 -2.13 -13.64 0.31
N ARG A 18 -2.97 -14.03 -0.66
CA ARG A 18 -3.74 -13.10 -1.50
C ARG A 18 -4.72 -12.29 -0.66
N ALA A 19 -5.45 -12.92 0.25
CA ALA A 19 -6.41 -12.23 1.13
C ALA A 19 -5.71 -11.19 2.01
N HIS A 20 -4.62 -11.59 2.67
CA HIS A 20 -3.78 -10.72 3.49
C HIS A 20 -3.25 -9.53 2.67
N ASN A 21 -2.53 -9.79 1.58
CA ASN A 21 -1.88 -8.72 0.80
C ASN A 21 -2.91 -7.77 0.18
N ARG A 22 -4.07 -8.27 -0.24
CA ARG A 22 -5.17 -7.46 -0.77
C ARG A 22 -5.69 -6.47 0.27
N LEU A 23 -5.82 -6.88 1.53
CA LEU A 23 -6.28 -6.00 2.61
C LEU A 23 -5.31 -4.84 2.80
N TYR A 24 -4.04 -5.13 3.08
CA TYR A 24 -3.03 -4.08 3.32
C TYR A 24 -2.80 -3.18 2.11
N HIS A 25 -2.84 -3.74 0.90
CA HIS A 25 -2.72 -2.93 -0.31
C HIS A 25 -3.94 -2.01 -0.50
N LYS A 26 -5.16 -2.46 -0.17
CA LYS A 26 -6.37 -1.64 -0.28
C LYS A 26 -6.40 -0.54 0.78
N THR A 27 -6.01 -0.83 2.02
CA THR A 27 -5.99 0.18 3.10
C THR A 27 -5.01 1.31 2.78
N ALA A 28 -3.80 1.00 2.33
CA ALA A 28 -2.83 2.02 1.93
C ALA A 28 -3.34 2.85 0.73
N ARG A 29 -3.94 2.22 -0.29
CA ARG A 29 -4.51 2.97 -1.42
C ARG A 29 -5.63 3.92 -1.00
N ASN A 30 -6.49 3.50 -0.07
CA ASN A 30 -7.55 4.36 0.44
C ASN A 30 -6.97 5.55 1.21
N ALA A 31 -5.92 5.34 2.02
CA ALA A 31 -5.25 6.42 2.74
C ALA A 31 -4.58 7.43 1.77
N VAL A 32 -3.93 6.93 0.72
CA VAL A 32 -3.37 7.77 -0.36
C VAL A 32 -4.47 8.57 -1.06
N LYS A 33 -5.63 7.97 -1.32
CA LYS A 33 -6.78 8.66 -1.92
C LYS A 33 -7.32 9.76 -0.99
N ALA A 34 -7.47 9.47 0.31
CA ALA A 34 -7.93 10.44 1.29
C ALA A 34 -6.99 11.66 1.37
N LEU A 35 -5.67 11.43 1.42
CA LEU A 35 -4.67 12.50 1.43
C LEU A 35 -4.76 13.39 0.18
N ARG A 36 -4.91 12.80 -1.01
CA ARG A 36 -5.06 13.56 -2.26
C ARG A 36 -6.34 14.39 -2.33
N ASN A 37 -7.40 13.94 -1.68
CA ASN A 37 -8.69 14.63 -1.64
C ASN A 37 -8.78 15.69 -0.54
N THR A 38 -7.77 15.82 0.32
CA THR A 38 -7.75 16.81 1.40
C THR A 38 -7.33 18.16 0.82
N SER A 39 -8.09 19.23 1.09
CA SER A 39 -7.82 20.60 0.66
C SER A 39 -7.07 21.43 1.71
N GLU A 40 -7.19 21.06 2.99
CA GLU A 40 -6.55 21.77 4.11
C GLU A 40 -5.08 21.33 4.28
N LYS A 41 -4.15 22.29 4.15
CA LYS A 41 -2.71 22.03 4.25
C LYS A 41 -2.29 21.42 5.58
N SER A 42 -2.77 21.98 6.70
CA SER A 42 -2.44 21.50 8.04
C SER A 42 -2.89 20.05 8.28
N ALA A 43 -4.07 19.69 7.78
CA ALA A 43 -4.60 18.33 7.87
C ALA A 43 -3.80 17.35 6.99
N ALA A 44 -3.39 17.80 5.80
CA ALA A 44 -2.59 16.99 4.88
C ALA A 44 -1.17 16.71 5.43
N GLU A 45 -0.54 17.71 6.05
CA GLU A 45 0.77 17.56 6.72
C GLU A 45 0.71 16.54 7.87
N ALA A 46 -0.34 16.58 8.69
CA ALA A 46 -0.51 15.61 9.78
C ALA A 46 -0.76 14.17 9.26
N LEU A 47 -1.44 14.01 8.12
CA LEU A 47 -1.74 12.71 7.53
C LEU A 47 -0.54 12.10 6.77
N LEU A 48 0.36 12.94 6.26
CA LEU A 48 1.45 12.51 5.41
C LEU A 48 2.39 11.47 6.07
N PRO A 49 2.88 11.63 7.32
CA PRO A 49 3.70 10.61 7.99
C PRO A 49 3.00 9.26 8.14
N LYS A 50 1.68 9.26 8.33
CA LYS A 50 0.89 8.03 8.45
C LYS A 50 0.82 7.31 7.10
N VAL A 51 0.65 8.03 6.00
CA VAL A 51 0.59 7.44 4.66
C VAL A 51 1.96 6.93 4.21
N THR A 52 3.03 7.69 4.47
CA THR A 52 4.40 7.28 4.10
C THR A 52 4.81 6.00 4.83
N THR A 53 4.54 5.89 6.13
CA THR A 53 4.83 4.67 6.90
C THR A 53 4.05 3.45 6.41
N MET A 54 2.80 3.62 5.95
CA MET A 54 2.03 2.54 5.33
C MET A 54 2.68 2.06 4.02
N LEU A 55 3.14 2.98 3.18
CA LEU A 55 3.81 2.65 1.91
C LEU A 55 5.14 1.92 2.16
N ASP A 56 5.91 2.35 3.16
CA ASP A 56 7.19 1.72 3.50
C ASP A 56 7.01 0.32 4.09
N LYS A 57 5.96 0.09 4.90
CA LYS A 57 5.59 -1.25 5.38
C LYS A 57 5.23 -2.18 4.20
N LEU A 58 4.48 -1.70 3.22
CA LEU A 58 4.14 -2.48 2.02
C LEU A 58 5.38 -2.83 1.19
N ALA A 59 6.35 -1.90 1.11
CA ALA A 59 7.63 -2.14 0.44
C ALA A 59 8.47 -3.19 1.19
N LYS A 60 8.56 -3.09 2.52
CA LYS A 60 9.28 -4.05 3.38
C LYS A 60 8.77 -5.48 3.20
N HIS A 61 7.46 -5.66 3.05
CA HIS A 61 6.85 -6.97 2.84
C HIS A 61 6.78 -7.41 1.37
N ASN A 62 7.44 -6.69 0.45
CA ASN A 62 7.44 -6.95 -0.98
C ASN A 62 6.03 -7.03 -1.61
N ILE A 63 5.05 -6.34 -1.02
CA ILE A 63 3.69 -6.22 -1.58
C ILE A 63 3.69 -5.14 -2.68
N VAL A 64 4.50 -4.09 -2.50
CA VAL A 64 4.74 -3.02 -3.47
C VAL A 64 6.24 -2.92 -3.69
N HIS A 65 6.70 -2.70 -4.93
CA HIS A 65 8.12 -2.54 -5.20
C HIS A 65 8.67 -1.25 -4.56
N LYS A 66 9.91 -1.30 -4.04
CA LYS A 66 10.56 -0.15 -3.37
C LYS A 66 10.55 1.13 -4.22
N ASN A 67 10.82 1.02 -5.52
CA ASN A 67 10.79 2.17 -6.43
C ASN A 67 9.38 2.75 -6.57
N LYS A 68 8.35 1.90 -6.57
CA LYS A 68 6.96 2.36 -6.63
C LYS A 68 6.56 3.08 -5.34
N ALA A 69 6.97 2.55 -4.19
CA ALA A 69 6.76 3.23 -2.91
C ALA A 69 7.48 4.59 -2.86
N ALA A 70 8.74 4.66 -3.30
CA ALA A 70 9.49 5.92 -3.40
C ALA A 70 8.82 6.94 -4.33
N ASN A 71 8.39 6.52 -5.52
CA ASN A 71 7.67 7.40 -6.46
C ASN A 71 6.37 7.94 -5.86
N LEU A 72 5.61 7.10 -5.15
CA LEU A 72 4.38 7.53 -4.47
C LEU A 72 4.67 8.52 -3.34
N LYS A 73 5.71 8.29 -2.54
CA LYS A 73 6.11 9.22 -1.46
C LYS A 73 6.51 10.58 -2.03
N SER A 74 7.33 10.59 -3.08
CA SER A 74 7.74 11.83 -3.76
C SER A 74 6.54 12.59 -4.32
N ALA A 75 5.65 11.91 -5.06
CA ALA A 75 4.46 12.54 -5.62
C ALA A 75 3.50 13.10 -4.55
N LEU A 76 3.36 12.42 -3.41
CA LEU A 76 2.53 12.91 -2.31
C LEU A 76 3.14 14.11 -1.59
N GLN A 77 4.46 14.12 -1.40
CA GLN A 77 5.16 15.27 -0.84
C GLN A 77 4.95 16.51 -1.71
N LEU A 78 5.13 16.37 -3.03
CA LEU A 78 4.92 17.48 -3.98
C LEU A 78 3.48 17.99 -3.94
N HIS A 79 2.49 17.09 -3.86
CA HIS A 79 1.08 17.47 -3.73
C HIS A 79 0.82 18.28 -2.46
N VAL A 80 1.29 17.81 -1.30
CA VAL A 80 1.10 18.52 -0.02
C VAL A 80 1.84 19.86 0.00
N ASN A 81 3.03 19.94 -0.60
CA ASN A 81 3.77 21.20 -0.69
C ASN A 81 3.06 22.25 -1.56
N ALA A 82 2.27 21.81 -2.54
CA ALA A 82 1.54 22.68 -3.47
C ALA A 82 0.15 23.11 -2.95
N LEU A 83 -0.36 22.48 -1.89
CA LEU A 83 -1.51 22.94 -1.10
C LEU A 83 -1.09 24.05 -0.13
#